data_AF-A0A954Z2V1-F1
#
_entry.id   AF-A0A954Z2V1-F1
#
_cell.length_a   1.000
_cell.length_b   1.000
_cell.length_c   1.000
_cell.angle_alpha   90.00
_cell.angle_beta   90.00
_cell.angle_gamma   90.00
#
_symmetry.space_group_name_H-M   'P 1'
#
loop_
_entity.id
_entity.type
_entity.pdbx_description
1 polymer ?
#
loop_
_entity_poly.entity_id
_entity_poly.type
_entity_poly.pdbx_seq_one_letter_code
_entity_poly.pdbx_strand_id
1 'polypeptide(L)'
;MGTMDRGVIQAVGGGGKLALSPWRWRFSLRTLAIGMIVASVAMASVMRWVRQRHEVLERIRLRGGSPVFVARRPALLRTIFGDAAGCRVVAIHFDADDNVRESTLDEIARGFEADWREPTYELQSMFPEVETVSYRKYAMNLVGVGKKFVEWRRLHTLKFESCEVFGQSLAHIDQHPALRSVTLEECKADETSLRWISRIPHLDSLVIRTADEVASNEARPWSASDETLDNLSDARFLKRLRLGRCWVTNDGLAKLAKVASLEELECISPHVTSLGVRAPVDLPVLRVLEVSGARLGDGRLAGLREFPSLQELCLDRLPDGENRLTRLALPASLTKLTLRELTLTEDELSPLYELRRLKTLDLTETAVTSLSPEANALKAALPGCTIKFP
;
A
#
# COMPACT_ATOMS: atom_id res chain seq x y z
N MET A 1 17.58 -31.39 -8.86
CA MET A 1 18.69 -30.52 -9.35
C MET A 1 18.08 -29.57 -10.38
N GLY A 2 17.82 -28.30 -10.15
CA GLY A 2 18.08 -27.36 -9.08
C GLY A 2 17.98 -25.99 -9.74
N THR A 3 17.00 -25.17 -9.40
CA THR A 3 16.89 -23.79 -9.87
C THR A 3 16.81 -22.89 -8.66
N MET A 4 17.84 -22.06 -8.53
CA MET A 4 18.21 -21.29 -7.35
C MET A 4 17.31 -20.06 -7.18
N ASP A 5 16.78 -19.89 -5.97
CA ASP A 5 16.00 -18.73 -5.52
C ASP A 5 16.81 -17.42 -5.58
N ARG A 6 16.12 -16.31 -5.87
CA ARG A 6 16.71 -14.97 -5.99
C ARG A 6 16.19 -14.07 -4.88
N GLY A 7 16.98 -13.83 -3.83
CA GLY A 7 16.65 -12.83 -2.82
C GLY A 7 17.14 -11.45 -3.23
N VAL A 8 16.31 -10.41 -3.15
CA VAL A 8 16.67 -9.03 -3.51
C VAL A 8 16.75 -8.18 -2.23
N ILE A 9 17.90 -7.57 -1.94
CA ILE A 9 18.19 -6.87 -0.68
C ILE A 9 18.47 -5.40 -0.96
N GLN A 10 17.79 -4.49 -0.28
CA GLN A 10 18.06 -3.05 -0.41
C GLN A 10 18.88 -2.57 0.80
N ALA A 11 20.10 -2.10 0.54
CA ALA A 11 20.95 -1.50 1.57
C ALA A 11 20.91 0.03 1.45
N VAL A 12 20.86 0.73 2.59
CA VAL A 12 20.94 2.19 2.64
C VAL A 12 22.28 2.58 3.28
N GLY A 13 23.03 3.45 2.61
CA GLY A 13 24.28 3.98 3.16
C GLY A 13 24.00 4.83 4.40
N GLY A 14 24.70 4.55 5.50
CA GLY A 14 24.55 5.26 6.77
C GLY A 14 24.87 6.74 6.63
N GLY A 15 23.84 7.58 6.51
CA GLY A 15 23.95 9.03 6.60
C GLY A 15 24.15 9.49 8.03
N GLY A 16 25.32 9.21 8.61
CA GLY A 16 25.79 9.89 9.80
C GLY A 16 26.10 11.35 9.45
N LYS A 17 25.14 12.27 9.68
CA LYS A 17 25.50 13.69 9.82
C LYS A 17 26.41 13.79 11.03
N LEU A 18 27.71 13.98 10.81
CA LEU A 18 28.65 14.46 11.82
C LEU A 18 28.12 15.79 12.36
N ALA A 19 27.49 15.75 13.53
CA ALA A 19 27.15 16.93 14.28
C ALA A 19 28.44 17.48 14.91
N LEU A 20 28.99 18.52 14.31
CA LEU A 20 29.86 19.47 14.99
C LEU A 20 29.18 20.83 14.94
N SER A 21 28.58 21.25 16.06
CA SER A 21 28.24 22.65 16.31
C SER A 21 29.49 23.38 16.87
N PRO A 22 29.56 24.73 16.91
CA PRO A 22 29.06 25.72 15.96
C PRO A 22 30.17 26.73 15.63
N TRP A 23 30.74 26.74 14.42
CA TRP A 23 31.64 27.83 14.00
C TRP A 23 31.27 28.31 12.60
N ARG A 24 30.94 29.61 12.51
CA ARG A 24 30.64 30.35 11.28
C ARG A 24 31.85 30.31 10.33
N TRP A 25 31.81 29.54 9.25
CA TRP A 25 32.71 29.74 8.11
C TRP A 25 32.01 29.48 6.77
N ARG A 26 32.20 30.43 5.85
CA ARG A 26 31.74 30.44 4.46
C ARG A 26 32.40 29.28 3.72
N PHE A 27 31.62 28.37 3.13
CA PHE A 27 32.19 27.25 2.36
C PHE A 27 32.68 27.71 0.98
N SER A 28 33.89 27.24 0.60
CA SER A 28 34.38 27.27 -0.78
C SER A 28 34.19 25.90 -1.44
N LEU A 29 34.09 25.86 -2.77
CA LEU A 29 33.79 24.68 -3.60
C LEU A 29 34.67 23.44 -3.35
N ARG A 30 35.82 23.57 -2.67
CA ARG A 30 36.74 22.46 -2.41
C ARG A 30 36.23 21.44 -1.39
N THR A 31 35.36 21.83 -0.46
CA THR A 31 34.85 20.91 0.58
C THR A 31 33.72 19.99 0.07
N LEU A 32 32.96 20.44 -0.92
CA LEU A 32 31.95 19.65 -1.63
C LEU A 32 32.57 18.55 -2.50
N ALA A 33 33.72 18.83 -3.10
CA ALA A 33 34.44 17.86 -3.93
C ALA A 33 34.96 16.68 -3.10
N ILE A 34 35.49 16.92 -1.89
CA ILE A 34 36.01 15.86 -1.01
C ILE A 34 34.89 14.94 -0.53
N GLY A 35 33.71 15.49 -0.20
CA GLY A 35 32.53 14.70 0.18
C GLY A 35 32.01 13.78 -0.95
N MET A 36 32.00 14.27 -2.20
CA MET A 36 31.62 13.45 -3.36
C MET A 36 32.67 12.38 -3.71
N ILE A 37 33.96 12.69 -3.52
CA ILE A 37 35.04 11.72 -3.76
C ILE A 37 34.95 10.58 -2.74
N VAL A 38 34.70 10.84 -1.46
CA VAL A 38 34.59 9.78 -0.43
C VAL A 38 33.40 8.84 -0.68
N ALA A 39 32.23 9.37 -1.04
CA ALA A 39 31.06 8.55 -1.39
C ALA A 39 31.28 7.71 -2.67
N SER A 40 31.97 8.28 -3.66
CA SER A 40 32.32 7.61 -4.92
C SER A 40 33.38 6.54 -4.71
N VAL A 41 34.35 6.77 -3.84
CA VAL A 41 35.39 5.79 -3.48
C VAL A 41 34.80 4.64 -2.67
N ALA A 42 33.88 4.89 -1.72
CA ALA A 42 33.16 3.85 -1.00
C ALA A 42 32.33 2.96 -1.94
N MET A 43 31.52 3.57 -2.81
CA MET A 43 30.72 2.84 -3.81
C MET A 43 31.60 2.08 -4.82
N ALA A 44 32.70 2.69 -5.28
CA ALA A 44 33.64 2.04 -6.20
C ALA A 44 34.44 0.90 -5.56
N SER A 45 34.66 0.97 -4.24
CA SER A 45 35.33 -0.09 -3.47
C SER A 45 34.37 -1.26 -3.23
N VAL A 46 33.11 -0.98 -2.87
CA VAL A 46 32.03 -1.98 -2.82
C VAL A 46 31.84 -2.62 -4.21
N MET A 47 31.80 -1.85 -5.30
CA MET A 47 31.64 -2.39 -6.66
C MET A 47 32.85 -3.18 -7.16
N ARG A 48 34.09 -2.77 -6.84
CA ARG A 48 35.31 -3.56 -7.15
C ARG A 48 35.36 -4.86 -6.36
N TRP A 49 34.96 -4.80 -5.09
CA TRP A 49 34.93 -5.95 -4.19
C TRP A 49 33.82 -6.94 -4.55
N VAL A 50 32.63 -6.46 -4.94
CA VAL A 50 31.53 -7.28 -5.46
C VAL A 50 31.92 -7.97 -6.78
N ARG A 51 32.60 -7.26 -7.69
CA ARG A 51 33.14 -7.85 -8.93
C ARG A 51 34.13 -8.99 -8.69
N GLN A 52 34.78 -9.05 -7.53
CA GLN A 52 35.67 -10.18 -7.19
C GLN A 52 34.91 -11.41 -6.65
N ARG A 53 33.61 -11.32 -6.35
CA ARG A 53 32.80 -12.41 -5.74
C ARG A 53 31.53 -12.74 -6.53
N HIS A 54 31.70 -12.96 -7.85
CA HIS A 54 30.63 -13.25 -8.82
C HIS A 54 29.73 -14.47 -8.52
N GLU A 55 30.09 -15.34 -7.56
CA GLU A 55 29.30 -16.53 -7.21
C GLU A 55 28.08 -16.24 -6.32
N VAL A 56 28.01 -15.06 -5.68
CA VAL A 56 27.03 -14.77 -4.62
C VAL A 56 25.97 -13.74 -5.04
N LEU A 57 26.39 -12.75 -5.83
CA LEU A 57 25.54 -11.64 -6.26
C LEU A 57 25.20 -11.77 -7.74
N GLU A 58 23.92 -11.85 -8.04
CA GLU A 58 23.42 -12.03 -9.41
C GLU A 58 23.27 -10.70 -10.13
N ARG A 59 22.73 -9.67 -9.46
CA ARG A 59 22.50 -8.33 -10.04
C ARG A 59 22.56 -7.23 -8.99
N ILE A 60 23.03 -6.04 -9.40
CA ILE A 60 22.89 -4.79 -8.64
C ILE A 60 22.01 -3.84 -9.45
N ARG A 61 21.01 -3.25 -8.81
CA ARG A 61 20.17 -2.17 -9.37
C ARG A 61 20.15 -0.98 -8.42
N LEU A 62 19.91 0.22 -8.92
CA LEU A 62 19.57 1.36 -8.08
C LEU A 62 18.06 1.54 -8.10
N ARG A 63 17.40 1.53 -6.94
CA ARG A 63 15.97 1.87 -6.80
C ARG A 63 15.87 3.05 -5.84
N GLY A 64 15.40 4.20 -6.33
CA GLY A 64 15.28 5.42 -5.51
C GLY A 64 16.61 5.91 -4.89
N GLY A 65 17.75 5.68 -5.56
CA GLY A 65 19.07 6.06 -5.07
C GLY A 65 19.73 5.08 -4.09
N SER A 66 19.05 3.99 -3.71
CA SER A 66 19.62 2.91 -2.87
C SER A 66 20.05 1.71 -3.72
N PRO A 67 21.22 1.11 -3.45
CA PRO A 67 21.64 -0.12 -4.11
C PRO A 67 20.79 -1.32 -3.64
N VAL A 68 20.31 -2.05 -4.62
CA VAL A 68 19.51 -3.26 -4.52
C VAL A 68 20.35 -4.43 -5.02
N PHE A 69 20.56 -5.44 -4.19
CA PHE A 69 21.46 -6.56 -4.41
C PHE A 69 20.68 -7.86 -4.50
N VAL A 70 20.80 -8.57 -5.61
CA VAL A 70 20.20 -9.90 -5.76
C VAL A 70 21.21 -10.95 -5.30
N ALA A 71 20.91 -11.70 -4.26
CA ALA A 71 21.76 -12.76 -3.72
C ALA A 71 21.09 -14.14 -3.87
N ARG A 72 21.88 -15.12 -4.32
CA ARG A 72 21.43 -16.52 -4.46
C ARG A 72 21.67 -17.38 -3.21
N ARG A 73 22.49 -16.91 -2.26
CA ARG A 73 22.85 -17.65 -1.04
C ARG A 73 22.81 -16.76 0.20
N PRO A 74 21.77 -16.88 1.05
CA PRO A 74 21.59 -16.05 2.23
C PRO A 74 22.72 -16.12 3.26
N ALA A 75 23.30 -17.30 3.46
CA ALA A 75 24.42 -17.51 4.40
C ALA A 75 25.68 -16.67 4.08
N LEU A 76 25.83 -16.21 2.83
CA LEU A 76 26.95 -15.38 2.39
C LEU A 76 26.66 -13.88 2.48
N LEU A 77 25.44 -13.49 2.88
CA LEU A 77 25.06 -12.10 3.08
C LEU A 77 25.77 -11.47 4.27
N ARG A 78 26.10 -12.25 5.31
CA ARG A 78 26.87 -11.76 6.46
C ARG A 78 28.26 -11.29 6.04
N THR A 79 28.85 -12.00 5.09
CA THR A 79 30.18 -11.70 4.55
C THR A 79 30.17 -10.48 3.62
N ILE A 80 29.01 -10.10 3.08
CA ILE A 80 28.82 -8.97 2.14
C ILE A 80 28.34 -7.70 2.85
N PHE A 81 27.41 -7.85 3.79
CA PHE A 81 26.70 -6.74 4.46
C PHE A 81 26.91 -6.69 5.97
N GLY A 82 27.77 -7.54 6.54
CA GLY A 82 28.10 -7.50 7.97
C GLY A 82 28.86 -6.24 8.38
N ASP A 83 29.21 -6.15 9.67
CA ASP A 83 29.74 -4.96 10.36
C ASP A 83 30.93 -4.26 9.65
N ALA A 84 31.70 -4.99 8.85
CA ALA A 84 32.86 -4.46 8.13
C ALA A 84 32.53 -3.51 6.97
N ALA A 85 31.29 -3.49 6.46
CA ALA A 85 30.92 -2.74 5.25
C ALA A 85 30.29 -1.35 5.49
N GLY A 86 29.92 -1.01 6.74
CA GLY A 86 29.23 0.25 7.06
C GLY A 86 27.86 0.42 6.40
N CYS A 87 27.28 -0.66 5.87
CA CYS A 87 25.99 -0.70 5.20
C CYS A 87 24.92 -1.23 6.16
N ARG A 88 23.72 -0.63 6.12
CA ARG A 88 22.56 -1.08 6.91
C ARG A 88 21.52 -1.70 5.98
N VAL A 89 21.09 -2.94 6.25
CA VAL A 89 20.10 -3.66 5.45
C VAL A 89 18.71 -3.32 5.95
N VAL A 90 18.03 -2.38 5.27
CA VAL A 90 16.71 -1.90 5.73
C VAL A 90 15.55 -2.65 5.11
N ALA A 91 15.76 -3.36 4.00
CA ALA A 91 14.72 -4.14 3.37
C ALA A 91 15.23 -5.45 2.74
N ILE A 92 14.40 -6.49 2.87
CA ILE A 92 14.63 -7.81 2.29
C ILE A 92 13.40 -8.19 1.46
N HIS A 93 13.62 -8.55 0.20
CA HIS A 93 12.59 -9.06 -0.69
C HIS A 93 12.92 -10.49 -1.08
N PHE A 94 12.03 -11.41 -0.77
CA PHE A 94 12.06 -12.78 -1.23
C PHE A 94 11.25 -12.87 -2.52
N ASP A 95 11.85 -13.38 -3.58
CA ASP A 95 11.21 -13.56 -4.89
C ASP A 95 11.39 -15.01 -5.37
N ALA A 96 10.29 -15.71 -5.58
CA ALA A 96 10.31 -17.05 -6.17
C ALA A 96 10.48 -16.92 -7.70
N ASP A 97 11.37 -17.71 -8.29
CA ASP A 97 11.73 -17.57 -9.71
C ASP A 97 10.51 -17.72 -10.64
N ASP A 98 10.39 -16.83 -11.63
CA ASP A 98 9.23 -16.75 -12.56
C ASP A 98 8.99 -18.04 -13.37
N ASN A 99 9.97 -18.94 -13.42
CA ASN A 99 9.91 -20.22 -14.15
C ASN A 99 9.28 -21.37 -13.35
N VAL A 100 8.92 -21.15 -12.08
CA VAL A 100 8.21 -22.17 -11.28
C VAL A 100 6.75 -22.17 -11.72
N ARG A 101 6.30 -23.26 -12.36
CA ARG A 101 4.90 -23.42 -12.80
C ARG A 101 3.96 -23.32 -11.59
N GLU A 102 2.81 -22.71 -11.77
CA GLU A 102 1.77 -22.54 -10.73
C GLU A 102 1.35 -23.89 -10.12
N SER A 103 1.28 -24.95 -10.93
CA SER A 103 1.05 -26.33 -10.47
C SER A 103 2.13 -26.85 -9.51
N THR A 104 3.37 -26.38 -9.65
CA THR A 104 4.50 -26.75 -8.78
C THR A 104 4.41 -26.03 -7.44
N LEU A 105 3.89 -24.80 -7.38
CA LEU A 105 3.64 -24.10 -6.11
C LEU A 105 2.56 -24.81 -5.27
N ASP A 106 1.52 -25.29 -5.94
CA ASP A 106 0.44 -26.09 -5.36
C ASP A 106 0.92 -27.45 -4.83
N GLU A 107 1.83 -28.11 -5.56
CA GLU A 107 2.49 -29.35 -5.13
C GLU A 107 3.50 -29.11 -3.98
N ILE A 108 4.22 -27.98 -3.98
CA ILE A 108 5.09 -27.55 -2.87
C ILE A 108 4.25 -27.29 -1.62
N ALA A 109 3.11 -26.60 -1.74
CA ALA A 109 2.21 -26.28 -0.64
C ALA A 109 1.51 -27.51 -0.04
N ARG A 110 1.23 -28.53 -0.88
CA ARG A 110 0.50 -29.76 -0.49
C ARG A 110 1.38 -30.95 -0.09
N GLY A 111 2.67 -30.98 -0.45
CA GLY A 111 3.44 -32.23 -0.41
C GLY A 111 4.90 -32.16 0.01
N PHE A 112 5.44 -30.99 0.35
CA PHE A 112 6.85 -30.89 0.70
C PHE A 112 7.07 -30.30 2.10
N GLU A 113 7.29 -31.19 3.07
CA GLU A 113 8.37 -31.04 4.04
C GLU A 113 9.74 -31.05 3.31
N ALA A 114 9.88 -30.33 2.19
CA ALA A 114 11.22 -30.05 1.70
C ALA A 114 11.88 -29.23 2.80
N ASP A 115 13.12 -29.58 3.09
CA ASP A 115 14.06 -29.03 4.05
C ASP A 115 14.32 -27.51 3.82
N TRP A 116 13.27 -26.70 3.70
CA TRP A 116 13.22 -25.25 3.81
C TRP A 116 13.54 -24.92 5.27
N ARG A 117 14.80 -25.14 5.65
CA ARG A 117 15.43 -24.40 6.73
C ARG A 117 15.51 -22.96 6.24
N GLU A 118 14.41 -22.22 6.44
CA GLU A 118 14.32 -20.84 5.98
C GLU A 118 15.56 -20.05 6.42
N PRO A 119 16.13 -19.22 5.54
CA PRO A 119 17.20 -18.30 5.92
C PRO A 119 16.74 -17.24 6.93
N THR A 120 15.45 -17.13 7.26
CA THR A 120 14.90 -16.10 8.15
C THR A 120 15.55 -16.05 9.52
N TYR A 121 15.87 -17.20 10.15
CA TYR A 121 16.53 -17.22 11.47
C TYR A 121 17.94 -16.61 11.42
N GLU A 122 18.69 -16.93 10.37
CA GLU A 122 20.01 -16.33 10.14
C GLU A 122 19.87 -14.85 9.79
N LEU A 123 18.90 -14.49 8.94
CA LEU A 123 18.70 -13.10 8.50
C LEU A 123 18.23 -12.17 9.61
N GLN A 124 17.47 -12.65 10.59
CA GLN A 124 17.00 -11.86 11.73
C GLN A 124 18.13 -11.48 12.66
N SER A 125 18.94 -12.47 13.03
CA SER A 125 20.14 -12.23 13.82
C SER A 125 21.20 -11.44 13.06
N MET A 126 21.28 -11.59 11.73
CA MET A 126 22.23 -10.86 10.89
C MET A 126 21.82 -9.43 10.57
N PHE A 127 20.52 -9.17 10.43
CA PHE A 127 19.97 -7.87 10.02
C PHE A 127 18.80 -7.45 10.94
N PRO A 128 19.08 -7.14 12.23
CA PRO A 128 18.05 -6.71 13.18
C PRO A 128 17.45 -5.33 12.85
N GLU A 129 18.11 -4.55 11.98
CA GLU A 129 17.67 -3.24 11.54
C GLU A 129 16.54 -3.25 10.50
N VAL A 130 16.16 -4.41 9.97
CA VAL A 130 15.25 -4.51 8.82
C VAL A 130 13.92 -3.82 9.14
N GLU A 131 13.53 -2.92 8.26
CA GLU A 131 12.31 -2.10 8.38
C GLU A 131 11.21 -2.61 7.42
N THR A 132 11.57 -3.31 6.35
CA THR A 132 10.63 -3.84 5.36
C THR A 132 10.98 -5.25 4.93
N VAL A 133 9.98 -6.13 4.91
CA VAL A 133 10.09 -7.48 4.34
C VAL A 133 9.00 -7.67 3.30
N SER A 134 9.37 -8.26 2.17
CA SER A 134 8.46 -8.55 1.07
C SER A 134 8.62 -9.99 0.63
N TYR A 135 7.50 -10.65 0.31
CA TYR A 135 7.48 -11.96 -0.33
C TYR A 135 6.68 -11.85 -1.62
N ARG A 136 7.19 -12.45 -2.69
CA ARG A 136 6.53 -12.50 -4.00
C ARG A 136 6.47 -13.92 -4.53
N LYS A 137 5.28 -14.35 -4.99
CA LYS A 137 5.02 -15.68 -5.58
C LYS A 137 5.36 -16.85 -4.66
N TYR A 138 5.30 -16.63 -3.35
CA TYR A 138 5.47 -17.69 -2.35
C TYR A 138 4.11 -18.22 -1.90
N ALA A 139 3.94 -19.54 -1.94
CA ALA A 139 2.90 -20.19 -1.15
C ALA A 139 3.35 -20.22 0.32
N MET A 140 2.84 -19.34 1.19
CA MET A 140 3.12 -19.46 2.62
C MET A 140 2.23 -20.55 3.23
N ASN A 141 2.68 -21.79 3.08
CA ASN A 141 2.43 -22.82 4.07
C ASN A 141 3.68 -22.94 4.96
N LEU A 142 3.89 -21.93 5.80
CA LEU A 142 5.01 -21.87 6.72
C LEU A 142 4.49 -21.72 8.14
N VAL A 143 4.22 -22.85 8.79
CA VAL A 143 3.74 -22.88 10.17
C VAL A 143 4.76 -22.18 11.07
N GLY A 144 4.34 -21.13 11.78
CA GLY A 144 5.17 -20.48 12.80
C GLY A 144 6.11 -19.37 12.31
N VAL A 145 6.03 -18.94 11.05
CA VAL A 145 6.82 -17.79 10.55
C VAL A 145 6.40 -16.47 11.19
N GLY A 146 5.14 -16.36 11.61
CA GLY A 146 4.67 -15.17 12.33
C GLY A 146 5.50 -14.85 13.57
N LYS A 147 5.97 -15.86 14.33
CA LYS A 147 6.93 -15.65 15.45
C LYS A 147 8.23 -15.02 14.98
N LYS A 148 8.71 -15.41 13.81
CA LYS A 148 9.95 -14.89 13.23
C LYS A 148 9.82 -13.42 12.88
N PHE A 149 8.66 -12.97 12.37
CA PHE A 149 8.45 -11.54 12.13
C PHE A 149 8.59 -10.73 13.43
N VAL A 150 8.11 -11.24 14.56
CA VAL A 150 8.22 -10.57 15.87
C VAL A 150 9.68 -10.32 16.30
N GLU A 151 10.63 -11.14 15.84
CA GLU A 151 12.06 -10.96 16.16
C GLU A 151 12.66 -9.73 15.46
N TRP A 152 12.17 -9.36 14.26
CA TRP A 152 12.53 -8.10 13.61
C TRP A 152 11.85 -6.92 14.29
N ARG A 153 12.36 -6.50 15.45
CA ARG A 153 11.77 -5.43 16.27
C ARG A 153 11.60 -4.08 15.57
N ARG A 154 12.29 -3.85 14.45
CA ARG A 154 12.19 -2.63 13.63
C ARG A 154 11.36 -2.81 12.36
N LEU A 155 10.75 -3.97 12.14
CA LEU A 155 9.94 -4.23 10.96
C LEU A 155 8.66 -3.39 11.02
N HIS A 156 8.55 -2.42 10.11
CA HIS A 156 7.40 -1.53 10.00
C HIS A 156 6.45 -1.96 8.89
N THR A 157 6.97 -2.64 7.85
CA THR A 157 6.21 -2.96 6.64
C THR A 157 6.41 -4.40 6.21
N LEU A 158 5.31 -5.13 6.07
CA LEU A 158 5.29 -6.50 5.58
C LEU A 158 4.43 -6.57 4.31
N LYS A 159 5.00 -7.10 3.23
CA LYS A 159 4.34 -7.15 1.92
C LYS A 159 4.31 -8.57 1.40
N PHE A 160 3.17 -8.93 0.83
CA PHE A 160 2.94 -10.19 0.16
C PHE A 160 2.37 -9.89 -1.22
N GLU A 161 2.94 -10.50 -2.25
CA GLU A 161 2.55 -10.34 -3.65
C GLU A 161 2.38 -11.72 -4.29
N SER A 162 1.20 -12.02 -4.81
CA SER A 162 0.88 -13.32 -5.41
C SER A 162 1.18 -14.49 -4.45
N CYS A 163 0.87 -14.32 -3.16
CA CYS A 163 1.15 -15.28 -2.10
C CYS A 163 -0.12 -15.93 -1.51
N GLU A 164 -0.04 -17.20 -1.12
CA GLU A 164 -1.04 -17.81 -0.24
C GLU A 164 -0.63 -17.59 1.22
N VAL A 165 -1.46 -16.93 2.04
CA VAL A 165 -1.20 -16.57 3.43
C VAL A 165 -2.27 -17.19 4.32
N PHE A 166 -1.95 -18.33 4.94
CA PHE A 166 -2.88 -19.01 5.85
C PHE A 166 -2.64 -18.60 7.31
N GLY A 167 -3.65 -18.75 8.15
CA GLY A 167 -3.63 -18.26 9.53
C GLY A 167 -2.48 -18.78 10.40
N GLN A 168 -2.02 -20.01 10.14
CA GLN A 168 -0.87 -20.60 10.84
C GLN A 168 0.44 -19.89 10.51
N SER A 169 0.50 -19.20 9.37
CA SER A 169 1.70 -18.52 8.89
C SER A 169 1.89 -17.14 9.52
N LEU A 170 0.81 -16.48 9.94
CA LEU A 170 0.85 -15.20 10.66
C LEU A 170 0.64 -15.33 12.17
N ALA A 171 0.64 -16.56 12.70
CA ALA A 171 0.49 -16.79 14.13
C ALA A 171 1.50 -15.96 14.95
N HIS A 172 1.02 -15.25 15.99
CA HIS A 172 1.78 -14.35 16.85
C HIS A 172 2.18 -13.00 16.27
N ILE A 173 1.79 -12.66 15.03
CA ILE A 173 2.09 -11.33 14.46
C ILE A 173 1.41 -10.18 15.24
N ASP A 174 0.34 -10.48 15.97
CA ASP A 174 -0.33 -9.59 16.91
C ASP A 174 0.59 -9.12 18.06
N GLN A 175 1.68 -9.84 18.33
CA GLN A 175 2.67 -9.48 19.35
C GLN A 175 3.76 -8.56 18.78
N HIS A 176 3.71 -8.22 17.49
CA HIS A 176 4.78 -7.46 16.85
C HIS A 176 4.86 -6.02 17.38
N PRO A 177 6.02 -5.55 17.86
CA PRO A 177 6.14 -4.29 18.60
C PRO A 177 6.09 -3.02 17.72
N ALA A 178 6.34 -3.14 16.42
CA ALA A 178 6.50 -1.98 15.53
C ALA A 178 5.82 -2.09 14.16
N LEU A 179 5.03 -3.14 13.92
CA LEU A 179 4.48 -3.40 12.58
C LEU A 179 3.32 -2.44 12.33
N ARG A 180 3.44 -1.68 11.23
CA ARG A 180 2.55 -0.57 10.90
C ARG A 180 1.76 -0.80 9.63
N SER A 181 2.37 -1.46 8.65
CA SER A 181 1.78 -1.66 7.34
C SER A 181 1.85 -3.12 6.91
N VAL A 182 0.70 -3.64 6.50
CA VAL A 182 0.60 -4.94 5.82
C VAL A 182 0.01 -4.72 4.43
N THR A 183 0.63 -5.32 3.42
CA THR A 183 0.15 -5.31 2.04
C THR A 183 -0.06 -6.75 1.56
N LEU A 184 -1.25 -7.02 1.06
CA LEU A 184 -1.68 -8.27 0.43
C LEU A 184 -2.06 -7.94 -1.01
N GLU A 185 -1.17 -8.20 -1.94
CA GLU A 185 -1.38 -7.95 -3.37
C GLU A 185 -1.50 -9.29 -4.08
N GLU A 186 -2.62 -9.54 -4.73
CA GLU A 186 -2.92 -10.82 -5.41
C GLU A 186 -2.79 -12.03 -4.48
N CYS A 187 -3.04 -11.82 -3.18
CA CYS A 187 -2.87 -12.86 -2.17
C CYS A 187 -4.17 -13.60 -1.88
N LYS A 188 -4.03 -14.88 -1.54
CA LYS A 188 -5.08 -15.67 -0.90
C LYS A 188 -4.88 -15.68 0.60
N ALA A 189 -5.71 -14.96 1.33
CA ALA A 189 -5.67 -14.87 2.78
C ALA A 189 -6.93 -15.50 3.38
N ASP A 190 -6.79 -16.44 4.32
CA ASP A 190 -7.94 -17.02 5.03
C ASP A 190 -8.44 -16.11 6.16
N GLU A 191 -9.63 -16.39 6.71
CA GLU A 191 -10.18 -15.61 7.82
C GLU A 191 -9.23 -15.52 9.03
N THR A 192 -8.50 -16.60 9.31
CA THR A 192 -7.61 -16.69 10.48
C THR A 192 -6.44 -15.72 10.32
N SER A 193 -5.86 -15.61 9.13
CA SER A 193 -4.80 -14.65 8.82
C SER A 193 -5.27 -13.20 8.97
N LEU A 194 -6.49 -12.89 8.52
CA LEU A 194 -7.09 -11.56 8.67
C LEU A 194 -7.38 -11.21 10.13
N ARG A 195 -7.81 -12.18 10.94
CA ARG A 195 -7.97 -12.00 12.41
C ARG A 195 -6.65 -11.74 13.12
N TRP A 196 -5.56 -12.35 12.67
CA TRP A 196 -4.23 -12.03 13.19
C TRP A 196 -3.83 -10.59 12.83
N ILE A 197 -4.03 -10.21 11.56
CA ILE A 197 -3.73 -8.85 11.08
C ILE A 197 -4.53 -7.80 11.86
N SER A 198 -5.83 -8.03 12.09
CA SER A 198 -6.69 -7.08 12.81
C SER A 198 -6.29 -6.88 14.27
N ARG A 199 -5.55 -7.82 14.87
CA ARG A 199 -5.11 -7.74 16.27
C ARG A 199 -3.74 -7.09 16.46
N ILE A 200 -3.06 -6.69 15.38
CA ILE A 200 -1.76 -6.02 15.47
C ILE A 200 -1.93 -4.64 16.16
N PRO A 201 -1.24 -4.38 17.29
CA PRO A 201 -1.52 -3.23 18.18
C PRO A 201 -1.13 -1.87 17.60
N HIS A 202 -0.37 -1.86 16.50
CA HIS A 202 0.16 -0.64 15.89
C HIS A 202 -0.09 -0.58 14.39
N LEU A 203 -0.93 -1.46 13.85
CA LEU A 203 -1.25 -1.48 12.42
C LEU A 203 -2.00 -0.22 12.04
N ASP A 204 -1.35 0.64 11.26
CA ASP A 204 -1.92 1.88 10.75
C ASP A 204 -2.44 1.74 9.33
N SER A 205 -1.92 0.78 8.55
CA SER A 205 -2.25 0.64 7.12
C SER A 205 -2.41 -0.81 6.71
N LEU A 206 -3.54 -1.12 6.09
CA LEU A 206 -3.81 -2.39 5.44
C LEU A 206 -4.17 -2.13 3.98
N VAL A 207 -3.46 -2.81 3.08
CA VAL A 207 -3.75 -2.80 1.66
C VAL A 207 -4.06 -4.23 1.24
N ILE A 208 -5.24 -4.43 0.65
CA ILE A 208 -5.64 -5.68 0.03
C ILE A 208 -6.02 -5.36 -1.42
N ARG A 209 -5.25 -5.87 -2.38
CA ARG A 209 -5.50 -5.65 -3.81
C ARG A 209 -5.53 -6.99 -4.52
N THR A 210 -6.44 -7.13 -5.47
CA THR A 210 -6.48 -8.29 -6.36
C THR A 210 -5.99 -7.91 -7.75
N ALA A 211 -5.50 -8.91 -8.51
CA ALA A 211 -4.90 -8.72 -9.82
C ALA A 211 -5.87 -8.13 -10.84
N ASP A 212 -5.32 -7.37 -11.77
CA ASP A 212 -6.02 -6.82 -12.93
C ASP A 212 -6.22 -7.89 -14.02
N GLU A 213 -7.14 -8.83 -13.83
CA GLU A 213 -7.67 -9.60 -14.96
C GLU A 213 -9.19 -9.56 -15.03
N VAL A 214 -9.63 -8.73 -15.97
CA VAL A 214 -10.98 -8.54 -16.50
C VAL A 214 -11.36 -9.80 -17.27
N ALA A 215 -12.29 -10.61 -16.74
CA ALA A 215 -13.14 -11.49 -17.57
C ALA A 215 -14.27 -12.16 -16.78
N SER A 216 -14.05 -12.54 -15.52
CA SER A 216 -15.07 -13.28 -14.76
C SER A 216 -15.86 -12.33 -13.87
N ASN A 217 -17.17 -12.20 -14.12
CA ASN A 217 -18.15 -11.59 -13.21
C ASN A 217 -18.41 -12.48 -11.97
N GLU A 218 -17.39 -13.22 -11.52
CA GLU A 218 -17.45 -14.21 -10.45
C GLU A 218 -16.47 -13.83 -9.35
N ALA A 219 -16.90 -14.05 -8.11
CA ALA A 219 -16.08 -13.83 -6.94
C ALA A 219 -14.90 -14.79 -7.03
N ARG A 220 -13.69 -14.26 -7.11
CA ARG A 220 -12.54 -15.09 -6.79
C ARG A 220 -12.63 -15.42 -5.30
N PRO A 221 -12.37 -16.68 -4.88
CA PRO A 221 -12.46 -17.08 -3.47
C PRO A 221 -11.63 -16.23 -2.51
N TRP A 222 -10.65 -15.49 -3.04
CA TRP A 222 -9.69 -14.68 -2.30
C TRP A 222 -9.81 -13.17 -2.57
N SER A 223 -10.82 -12.73 -3.31
CA SER A 223 -11.13 -11.30 -3.38
C SER A 223 -11.67 -10.82 -2.03
N ALA A 224 -11.25 -9.63 -1.60
CA ALA A 224 -11.77 -9.04 -0.36
C ALA A 224 -13.30 -8.94 -0.44
N SER A 225 -14.00 -9.48 0.56
CA SER A 225 -15.46 -9.57 0.61
C SER A 225 -16.01 -8.97 1.91
N ASP A 226 -17.32 -9.04 2.11
CA ASP A 226 -17.94 -8.61 3.37
C ASP A 226 -17.47 -9.42 4.59
N GLU A 227 -17.03 -10.66 4.37
CA GLU A 227 -16.40 -11.50 5.39
C GLU A 227 -14.99 -11.02 5.71
N THR A 228 -14.23 -10.54 4.72
CA THR A 228 -12.95 -9.88 4.95
C THR A 228 -13.14 -8.70 5.89
N LEU A 229 -14.14 -7.85 5.66
CA LEU A 229 -14.42 -6.69 6.51
C LEU A 229 -14.94 -7.05 7.90
N ASP A 230 -15.67 -8.17 8.02
CA ASP A 230 -16.07 -8.70 9.33
C ASP A 230 -14.87 -9.07 10.19
N ASN A 231 -13.87 -9.76 9.60
CA ASN A 231 -12.64 -10.15 10.28
C ASN A 231 -11.74 -8.96 10.66
N LEU A 232 -11.93 -7.81 10.00
CA LEU A 232 -11.22 -6.56 10.30
C LEU A 232 -11.92 -5.68 11.34
N SER A 233 -13.11 -6.07 11.84
CA SER A 233 -13.87 -5.28 12.80
C SER A 233 -13.15 -5.03 14.14
N ASP A 234 -12.19 -5.87 14.50
CA ASP A 234 -11.35 -5.73 15.70
C ASP A 234 -10.11 -4.84 15.49
N ALA A 235 -9.89 -4.29 14.29
CA ALA A 235 -8.71 -3.51 13.93
C ALA A 235 -8.69 -2.09 14.52
N ARG A 236 -8.70 -1.97 15.84
CA ARG A 236 -8.88 -0.71 16.61
C ARG A 236 -7.86 0.39 16.36
N PHE A 237 -6.74 0.07 15.71
CA PHE A 237 -5.66 1.02 15.41
C PHE A 237 -5.54 1.33 13.92
N LEU A 238 -6.32 0.65 13.08
CA LEU A 238 -6.25 0.80 11.64
C LEU A 238 -6.72 2.20 11.22
N LYS A 239 -5.84 2.92 10.54
CA LYS A 239 -6.11 4.28 10.05
C LYS A 239 -6.36 4.32 8.57
N ARG A 240 -5.73 3.45 7.79
CA ARG A 240 -5.82 3.43 6.33
C ARG A 240 -6.17 2.03 5.85
N LEU A 241 -7.29 1.91 5.16
CA LEU A 241 -7.74 0.68 4.54
C LEU A 241 -7.89 0.90 3.04
N ARG A 242 -7.16 0.12 2.24
CA ARG A 242 -7.28 0.11 0.78
C ARG A 242 -7.73 -1.26 0.32
N LEU A 243 -8.87 -1.31 -0.36
CA LEU A 243 -9.48 -2.50 -0.94
C LEU A 243 -9.57 -2.29 -2.45
N GLY A 244 -8.58 -2.81 -3.18
CA GLY A 244 -8.55 -2.72 -4.63
C GLY A 244 -9.24 -3.93 -5.27
N ARG A 245 -10.20 -3.68 -6.16
CA ARG A 245 -10.90 -4.68 -6.96
C ARG A 245 -11.48 -5.80 -6.10
N CYS A 246 -12.38 -5.39 -5.21
CA CYS A 246 -12.95 -6.23 -4.18
C CYS A 246 -14.43 -6.55 -4.45
N TRP A 247 -14.91 -7.61 -3.81
CA TRP A 247 -16.31 -8.07 -3.78
C TRP A 247 -17.07 -7.58 -2.55
N VAL A 248 -16.61 -6.46 -1.97
CA VAL A 248 -17.29 -5.80 -0.85
C VAL A 248 -18.59 -5.18 -1.33
N THR A 249 -19.67 -5.40 -0.59
CA THR A 249 -20.98 -4.81 -0.81
C THR A 249 -21.26 -3.69 0.20
N ASN A 250 -22.47 -3.13 0.15
CA ASN A 250 -22.94 -2.17 1.15
C ASN A 250 -22.86 -2.73 2.58
N ASP A 251 -23.16 -4.02 2.76
CA ASP A 251 -23.17 -4.67 4.08
C ASP A 251 -21.76 -4.78 4.64
N GLY A 252 -20.76 -5.08 3.81
CA GLY A 252 -19.36 -5.07 4.21
C GLY A 252 -18.90 -3.70 4.67
N LEU A 253 -19.20 -2.64 3.90
CA LEU A 253 -18.84 -1.28 4.28
C LEU A 253 -19.49 -0.85 5.61
N ALA A 254 -20.72 -1.27 5.88
CA ALA A 254 -21.38 -0.99 7.16
C ALA A 254 -20.66 -1.61 8.36
N LYS A 255 -19.94 -2.73 8.18
CA LYS A 255 -19.14 -3.34 9.26
C LYS A 255 -17.94 -2.48 9.66
N LEU A 256 -17.45 -1.62 8.77
CA LEU A 256 -16.33 -0.72 9.07
C LEU A 256 -16.69 0.32 10.14
N ALA A 257 -17.96 0.57 10.44
CA ALA A 257 -18.39 1.48 11.50
C ALA A 257 -17.79 1.11 12.89
N LYS A 258 -17.38 -0.14 13.09
CA LYS A 258 -16.70 -0.61 14.31
C LYS A 258 -15.22 -0.18 14.39
N VAL A 259 -14.61 0.21 13.27
CA VAL A 259 -13.21 0.62 13.14
C VAL A 259 -13.11 2.14 13.29
N ALA A 260 -13.47 2.65 14.48
CA ALA A 260 -13.57 4.09 14.75
C ALA A 260 -12.26 4.89 14.59
N SER A 261 -11.12 4.21 14.44
CA SER A 261 -9.80 4.80 14.16
C SER A 261 -9.56 5.13 12.69
N LEU A 262 -10.44 4.70 11.78
CA LEU A 262 -10.20 4.78 10.34
C LEU A 262 -10.25 6.25 9.85
N GLU A 263 -9.15 6.69 9.24
CA GLU A 263 -8.95 8.04 8.71
C GLU A 263 -9.04 8.06 7.17
N GLU A 264 -8.65 6.97 6.50
CA GLU A 264 -8.67 6.83 5.03
C GLU A 264 -9.27 5.49 4.62
N LEU A 265 -10.25 5.53 3.71
CA LEU A 265 -10.87 4.37 3.10
C LEU A 265 -10.84 4.49 1.58
N GLU A 266 -10.18 3.54 0.92
CA GLU A 266 -10.25 3.33 -0.54
C GLU A 266 -10.96 1.99 -0.78
N CYS A 267 -12.06 2.02 -1.51
CA CYS A 267 -12.83 0.85 -1.89
C CYS A 267 -13.13 0.87 -3.39
N ILE A 268 -12.48 -0.02 -4.14
CA ILE A 268 -12.72 -0.22 -5.56
C ILE A 268 -13.58 -1.46 -5.69
N SER A 269 -14.90 -1.30 -5.84
CA SER A 269 -15.84 -2.40 -5.96
C SER A 269 -17.06 -2.05 -6.82
N PRO A 270 -17.46 -2.94 -7.76
CA PRO A 270 -18.68 -2.77 -8.54
C PRO A 270 -19.97 -3.11 -7.78
N HIS A 271 -19.87 -3.62 -6.54
CA HIS A 271 -21.03 -4.05 -5.75
C HIS A 271 -21.46 -3.02 -4.69
N VAL A 272 -20.72 -1.92 -4.56
CA VAL A 272 -21.07 -0.79 -3.69
C VAL A 272 -22.05 0.11 -4.45
N THR A 273 -23.11 0.55 -3.76
CA THR A 273 -24.06 1.55 -4.27
C THR A 273 -24.05 2.82 -3.43
N SER A 274 -24.89 3.80 -3.78
CA SER A 274 -25.06 5.03 -3.00
C SER A 274 -25.37 4.80 -1.51
N LEU A 275 -26.03 3.69 -1.17
CA LEU A 275 -26.25 3.29 0.22
C LEU A 275 -24.95 2.90 0.93
N GLY A 276 -24.07 2.14 0.25
CA GLY A 276 -22.78 1.73 0.80
C GLY A 276 -21.81 2.89 0.98
N VAL A 277 -21.82 3.89 0.09
CA VAL A 277 -20.99 5.10 0.25
C VAL A 277 -21.38 5.90 1.50
N ARG A 278 -22.65 5.83 1.93
CA ARG A 278 -23.11 6.47 3.18
C ARG A 278 -22.72 5.66 4.43
N ALA A 279 -22.55 4.35 4.33
CA ALA A 279 -22.33 3.49 5.49
C ALA A 279 -21.16 3.93 6.41
N PRO A 280 -20.04 4.47 5.89
CA PRO A 280 -18.94 4.98 6.73
C PRO A 280 -19.21 6.34 7.41
N VAL A 281 -20.41 6.92 7.33
CA VAL A 281 -20.74 8.25 7.89
C VAL A 281 -20.51 8.34 9.41
N ASP A 282 -20.72 7.23 10.12
CA ASP A 282 -20.56 7.14 11.57
C ASP A 282 -19.08 7.05 12.01
N LEU A 283 -18.14 7.01 11.06
CA LEU A 283 -16.71 7.05 11.38
C LEU A 283 -16.29 8.48 11.79
N PRO A 284 -15.94 8.71 13.07
CA PRO A 284 -15.82 10.06 13.61
C PRO A 284 -14.61 10.82 13.04
N VAL A 285 -13.58 10.09 12.59
CA VAL A 285 -12.30 10.63 12.15
C VAL A 285 -11.99 10.36 10.68
N LEU A 286 -12.96 9.86 9.90
CA LEU A 286 -12.74 9.60 8.47
C LEU A 286 -12.55 10.92 7.72
N ARG A 287 -11.41 11.05 7.05
CA ARG A 287 -10.97 12.26 6.32
C ARG A 287 -10.90 12.03 4.83
N VAL A 288 -10.58 10.82 4.39
CA VAL A 288 -10.45 10.46 2.97
C VAL A 288 -11.38 9.29 2.66
N LEU A 289 -12.29 9.50 1.72
CA LEU A 289 -13.15 8.46 1.17
C LEU A 289 -12.95 8.39 -0.34
N GLU A 290 -12.45 7.27 -0.82
CA GLU A 290 -12.31 6.95 -2.23
C GLU A 290 -13.15 5.73 -2.54
N VAL A 291 -14.13 5.91 -3.42
CA VAL A 291 -14.98 4.82 -3.90
C VAL A 291 -14.93 4.83 -5.42
N SER A 292 -14.50 3.71 -5.99
CA SER A 292 -14.38 3.58 -7.45
C SER A 292 -15.02 2.31 -7.98
N GLY A 293 -15.55 2.37 -9.20
CA GLY A 293 -16.26 1.25 -9.82
C GLY A 293 -17.69 1.06 -9.32
N ALA A 294 -18.13 1.84 -8.33
CA ALA A 294 -19.42 1.68 -7.66
C ALA A 294 -20.61 1.99 -8.60
N ARG A 295 -21.77 1.39 -8.29
CA ARG A 295 -23.04 1.60 -9.01
C ARG A 295 -23.93 2.52 -8.19
N LEU A 296 -23.73 3.83 -8.32
CA LEU A 296 -24.44 4.79 -7.47
C LEU A 296 -25.93 4.91 -7.83
N GLY A 297 -26.30 4.63 -9.09
CA GLY A 297 -27.67 4.69 -9.60
C GLY A 297 -28.25 6.11 -9.63
N ASP A 298 -29.57 6.22 -9.75
CA ASP A 298 -30.31 7.46 -9.43
C ASP A 298 -30.28 7.81 -7.92
N GLY A 299 -29.55 7.00 -7.15
CA GLY A 299 -29.39 7.11 -5.72
C GLY A 299 -28.87 8.47 -5.33
N ARG A 300 -29.67 9.15 -4.50
CA ARG A 300 -29.25 10.41 -3.89
C ARG A 300 -28.06 10.11 -3.00
N LEU A 301 -26.91 10.73 -3.27
CA LEU A 301 -25.81 10.86 -2.32
C LEU A 301 -26.18 11.81 -1.16
N ALA A 302 -27.45 11.76 -0.73
CA ALA A 302 -27.97 12.40 0.46
C ALA A 302 -27.33 11.71 1.67
N GLY A 303 -26.66 12.51 2.51
CA GLY A 303 -25.94 12.00 3.68
C GLY A 303 -24.43 12.18 3.61
N LEU A 304 -23.83 12.49 2.44
CA LEU A 304 -22.40 12.85 2.41
C LEU A 304 -22.11 14.12 3.24
N ARG A 305 -23.08 15.02 3.35
CA ARG A 305 -23.05 16.20 4.25
C ARG A 305 -22.95 15.84 5.73
N GLU A 306 -23.37 14.64 6.13
CA GLU A 306 -23.39 14.20 7.52
C GLU A 306 -22.02 13.72 8.00
N PHE A 307 -21.04 13.52 7.10
CA PHE A 307 -19.70 13.13 7.50
C PHE A 307 -19.04 14.23 8.35
N PRO A 308 -18.65 13.94 9.60
CA PRO A 308 -18.21 14.97 10.54
C PRO A 308 -16.84 15.58 10.19
N SER A 309 -15.99 14.79 9.53
CA SER A 309 -14.56 15.08 9.37
C SER A 309 -14.05 14.93 7.93
N LEU A 310 -14.91 14.63 6.95
CA LEU A 310 -14.49 14.31 5.58
C LEU A 310 -13.87 15.52 4.88
N GLN A 311 -12.68 15.35 4.32
CA GLN A 311 -11.87 16.39 3.68
C GLN A 311 -11.55 16.08 2.22
N GLU A 312 -11.44 14.81 1.87
CA GLU A 312 -11.18 14.34 0.51
C GLU A 312 -12.23 13.31 0.11
N LEU A 313 -12.88 13.54 -1.03
CA LEU A 313 -13.80 12.59 -1.65
C LEU A 313 -13.34 12.32 -3.08
N CYS A 314 -13.17 11.04 -3.42
CA CYS A 314 -12.89 10.58 -4.77
C CYS A 314 -14.01 9.62 -5.21
N LEU A 315 -14.70 10.00 -6.28
CA LEU A 315 -15.68 9.16 -6.97
C LEU A 315 -15.19 9.00 -8.43
N ASP A 316 -14.87 7.77 -8.81
CA ASP A 316 -14.23 7.44 -10.09
C ASP A 316 -14.83 6.17 -10.72
N ARG A 317 -14.88 6.09 -12.06
CA ARG A 317 -15.38 4.93 -12.82
C ARG A 317 -16.78 4.47 -12.42
N LEU A 318 -17.77 5.36 -12.46
CA LEU A 318 -19.16 4.96 -12.21
C LEU A 318 -19.85 4.61 -13.54
N PRO A 319 -20.64 3.53 -13.64
CA PRO A 319 -21.24 3.11 -14.92
C PRO A 319 -22.15 4.18 -15.56
N ASP A 320 -22.14 4.23 -16.88
CA ASP A 320 -22.90 5.21 -17.68
C ASP A 320 -24.40 5.19 -17.39
N GLY A 321 -25.02 6.37 -17.31
CA GLY A 321 -26.47 6.53 -17.12
C GLY A 321 -26.94 6.46 -15.66
N GLU A 322 -26.07 6.07 -14.73
CA GLU A 322 -26.33 5.92 -13.29
C GLU A 322 -25.67 7.03 -12.44
N ASN A 323 -25.23 8.14 -13.05
CA ASN A 323 -24.35 9.13 -12.41
C ASN A 323 -24.95 10.53 -12.29
N ARG A 324 -26.28 10.65 -12.25
CA ARG A 324 -26.93 11.96 -12.17
C ARG A 324 -26.71 12.57 -10.79
N LEU A 325 -25.73 13.49 -10.70
CA LEU A 325 -25.34 14.17 -9.47
C LEU A 325 -26.34 15.24 -9.00
N THR A 326 -27.55 15.25 -9.58
CA THR A 326 -28.68 16.15 -9.28
C THR A 326 -29.01 16.35 -7.79
N ARG A 327 -28.45 15.55 -6.85
CA ARG A 327 -28.51 15.79 -5.40
C ARG A 327 -27.21 15.43 -4.65
N LEU A 328 -26.06 15.89 -5.12
CA LEU A 328 -24.83 15.89 -4.35
C LEU A 328 -24.94 16.81 -3.13
N ALA A 329 -25.34 16.24 -2.00
CA ALA A 329 -25.24 16.90 -0.72
C ALA A 329 -23.81 16.66 -0.18
N LEU A 330 -22.82 17.40 -0.69
CA LEU A 330 -21.43 17.27 -0.26
C LEU A 330 -21.13 18.06 1.03
N PRO A 331 -20.22 17.56 1.90
CA PRO A 331 -19.87 18.23 3.14
C PRO A 331 -19.03 19.48 2.86
N ALA A 332 -19.36 20.59 3.52
CA ALA A 332 -18.67 21.87 3.37
C ALA A 332 -17.22 21.85 3.88
N SER A 333 -16.82 20.79 4.58
CA SER A 333 -15.44 20.54 5.03
C SER A 333 -14.51 20.06 3.92
N LEU A 334 -15.02 19.70 2.73
CA LEU A 334 -14.19 19.22 1.63
C LEU A 334 -13.14 20.24 1.21
N THR A 335 -11.93 19.73 1.02
CA THR A 335 -10.77 20.46 0.50
C THR A 335 -10.30 19.90 -0.84
N LYS A 336 -10.61 18.62 -1.13
CA LYS A 336 -10.32 17.97 -2.40
C LYS A 336 -11.51 17.12 -2.84
N LEU A 337 -11.89 17.26 -4.11
CA LEU A 337 -12.96 16.51 -4.73
C LEU A 337 -12.49 16.02 -6.10
N THR A 338 -12.58 14.72 -6.32
CA THR A 338 -12.31 14.09 -7.61
C THR A 338 -13.60 13.46 -8.11
N LEU A 339 -14.02 13.87 -9.31
CA LEU A 339 -15.20 13.37 -10.02
C LEU A 339 -14.72 13.01 -11.44
N ARG A 340 -14.25 11.78 -11.62
CA ARG A 340 -13.70 11.29 -12.90
C ARG A 340 -14.56 10.20 -13.50
N GLU A 341 -14.54 10.11 -14.83
CA GLU A 341 -15.34 9.14 -15.57
C GLU A 341 -16.83 9.20 -15.17
N LEU A 342 -17.34 10.41 -14.96
CA LEU A 342 -18.73 10.68 -14.58
C LEU A 342 -19.49 11.37 -15.71
N THR A 343 -20.74 10.97 -15.91
CA THR A 343 -21.66 11.56 -16.89
C THR A 343 -22.30 12.84 -16.32
N LEU A 344 -21.48 13.86 -16.04
CA LEU A 344 -21.95 15.14 -15.50
C LEU A 344 -22.45 16.08 -16.60
N THR A 345 -23.61 16.70 -16.37
CA THR A 345 -24.06 17.85 -17.17
C THR A 345 -23.67 19.16 -16.51
N GLU A 346 -23.57 20.24 -17.30
CA GLU A 346 -23.19 21.58 -16.80
C GLU A 346 -24.12 22.06 -15.67
N ASP A 347 -25.42 21.76 -15.76
CA ASP A 347 -26.42 22.10 -14.73
C ASP A 347 -26.15 21.44 -13.35
N GLU A 348 -25.40 20.33 -13.33
CA GLU A 348 -25.09 19.57 -12.12
C GLU A 348 -23.87 20.15 -11.36
N LEU A 349 -23.24 21.21 -11.87
CA LEU A 349 -22.14 21.90 -11.19
C LEU A 349 -22.60 22.84 -10.07
N SER A 350 -23.86 23.27 -10.08
CA SER A 350 -24.38 24.26 -9.13
C SER A 350 -24.18 23.90 -7.64
N PRO A 351 -24.30 22.63 -7.18
CA PRO A 351 -24.04 22.28 -5.79
C PRO A 351 -22.58 22.48 -5.37
N LEU A 352 -21.64 22.47 -6.32
CA LEU A 352 -20.21 22.64 -6.04
C LEU A 352 -19.86 24.08 -5.66
N TYR A 353 -20.72 25.06 -6.00
CA TYR A 353 -20.50 26.48 -5.70
C TYR A 353 -20.40 26.74 -4.20
N GLU A 354 -21.07 25.91 -3.39
CA GLU A 354 -21.10 26.05 -1.93
C GLU A 354 -19.85 25.49 -1.23
N LEU A 355 -18.98 24.78 -1.95
CA LEU A 355 -17.76 24.18 -1.39
C LEU A 355 -16.62 25.20 -1.28
N ARG A 356 -16.83 26.30 -0.56
CA ARG A 356 -15.88 27.43 -0.46
C ARG A 356 -14.51 27.07 0.11
N ARG A 357 -14.37 25.90 0.75
CA ARG A 357 -13.09 25.37 1.30
C ARG A 357 -12.33 24.50 0.32
N LEU A 358 -12.91 24.20 -0.85
CA LEU A 358 -12.31 23.36 -1.87
C LEU A 358 -11.07 24.04 -2.44
N LYS A 359 -9.97 23.29 -2.45
CA LYS A 359 -8.66 23.70 -2.98
C LYS A 359 -8.35 23.00 -4.30
N THR A 360 -8.86 21.79 -4.46
CA THR A 360 -8.63 20.99 -5.66
C THR A 360 -9.94 20.35 -6.10
N LEU A 361 -10.31 20.57 -7.35
CA LEU A 361 -11.42 19.92 -8.02
C LEU A 361 -10.89 19.28 -9.30
N ASP A 362 -11.11 17.98 -9.44
CA ASP A 362 -10.71 17.22 -10.61
C ASP A 362 -11.96 16.72 -11.33
N LEU A 363 -12.21 17.27 -12.53
CA LEU A 363 -13.30 16.92 -13.45
C LEU A 363 -12.74 16.31 -14.75
N THR A 364 -11.49 15.81 -14.75
CA THR A 364 -10.94 15.17 -15.95
C THR A 364 -11.77 13.96 -16.33
N GLU A 365 -11.83 13.64 -17.62
CA GLU A 365 -12.58 12.46 -18.11
C GLU A 365 -14.10 12.57 -17.81
N THR A 366 -14.62 13.80 -17.77
CA THR A 366 -16.06 14.10 -17.76
C THR A 366 -16.47 14.81 -19.06
N ALA A 367 -17.77 15.05 -19.25
CA ALA A 367 -18.29 15.82 -20.38
C ALA A 367 -18.32 17.35 -20.13
N VAL A 368 -17.92 17.81 -18.94
CA VAL A 368 -17.99 19.23 -18.54
C VAL A 368 -16.90 20.02 -19.25
N THR A 369 -17.28 21.10 -19.92
CA THR A 369 -16.36 21.93 -20.68
C THR A 369 -15.86 23.11 -19.86
N SER A 370 -14.60 23.51 -20.04
CA SER A 370 -14.04 24.68 -19.33
C SER A 370 -14.60 26.03 -19.79
N LEU A 371 -15.42 26.05 -20.86
CA LEU A 371 -15.93 27.23 -21.53
C LEU A 371 -17.42 27.51 -21.25
N SER A 372 -18.13 26.60 -20.60
CA SER A 372 -19.55 26.77 -20.29
C SER A 372 -19.80 27.95 -19.32
N PRO A 373 -20.98 28.59 -19.36
CA PRO A 373 -21.40 29.56 -18.35
C PRO A 373 -21.30 29.00 -16.92
N GLU A 374 -21.66 27.74 -16.73
CA GLU A 374 -21.68 27.05 -15.44
C GLU A 374 -20.26 26.77 -14.92
N ALA A 375 -19.32 26.42 -15.79
CA ALA A 375 -17.90 26.26 -15.45
C ALA A 375 -17.26 27.61 -15.10
N ASN A 376 -17.65 28.69 -15.79
CA ASN A 376 -17.19 30.03 -15.45
C ASN A 376 -17.77 30.50 -14.11
N ALA A 377 -19.05 30.23 -13.85
CA ALA A 377 -19.68 30.46 -12.55
C ALA A 377 -19.00 29.64 -11.44
N LEU A 378 -18.62 28.39 -11.71
CA LEU A 378 -17.86 27.53 -10.78
C LEU A 378 -16.50 28.15 -10.42
N LYS A 379 -15.73 28.60 -11.42
CA LYS A 379 -14.44 29.29 -11.21
C LYS A 379 -14.62 30.56 -10.38
N ALA A 380 -15.67 31.35 -10.66
CA ALA A 380 -15.96 32.57 -9.92
C ALA A 380 -16.40 32.28 -8.47
N ALA A 381 -17.16 31.21 -8.26
CA ALA A 381 -17.60 30.76 -6.95
C ALA A 381 -16.46 30.21 -6.09
N LEU A 382 -15.43 29.61 -6.72
CA LEU A 382 -14.31 28.94 -6.06
C LEU A 382 -12.96 29.56 -6.48
N PRO A 383 -12.70 30.86 -6.19
CA PRO A 383 -11.55 31.58 -6.74
C PRO A 383 -10.18 31.05 -6.26
N GLY A 384 -10.13 30.31 -5.15
CA GLY A 384 -8.93 29.68 -4.61
C GLY A 384 -8.77 28.20 -4.96
N CYS A 385 -9.69 27.63 -5.75
CA CYS A 385 -9.70 26.22 -6.12
C CYS A 385 -8.98 25.99 -7.44
N THR A 386 -8.05 25.04 -7.47
CA THR A 386 -7.46 24.52 -8.71
C THR A 386 -8.46 23.54 -9.32
N ILE A 387 -9.10 23.94 -10.42
CA ILE A 387 -10.08 23.12 -11.14
C ILE A 387 -9.40 22.55 -12.40
N LYS A 388 -9.40 21.22 -12.53
CA LYS A 388 -8.99 20.52 -13.75
C LYS A 388 -10.22 20.12 -14.54
N PHE A 389 -10.30 20.61 -15.77
CA PHE A 389 -11.30 20.20 -16.75
C PHE A 389 -10.72 19.11 -17.67
N PRO A 390 -11.55 18.42 -18.47
CA PRO A 390 -11.12 17.44 -19.47
C PRO A 390 -10.07 17.96 -20.45
#